data_AF-A0A7I8E8J9-F1
#
_entry.id   AF-A0A7I8E8J9-F1
#
_cell.length_a   1.000
_cell.length_b   1.000
_cell.length_c   1.000
_cell.angle_alpha   90.00
_cell.angle_beta   90.00
_cell.angle_gamma   90.00
#
_symmetry.space_group_name_H-M   'P 1'
#
loop_
_entity.id
_entity.type
_entity.pdbx_description
1 polymer ?
#
loop_
_entity_poly.entity_id
_entity_poly.type
_entity_poly.pdbx_seq_one_letter_code
_entity_poly.pdbx_strand_id
1 'polypeptide(L)'
;MRWYRIPAALLFSVCLSTALPLAHADEPPADTGNWSKTSNNDGADNHAAAQELLLQAMSLIGVRYQWGGNTPEEGLDCSGFIRYVFQNSLNITLPRTAASMSQSGQNVNKGDLKPGDLVFFNTLGRAFSHVGIYLGDNRFIHSPRAGKSVEVSNIQQNYWQQRWNGARRIAGASGNGINMTTLLASAGNSKARKAASVAPVVASADRQCRKVTTGKGRNKKTTTVCERTSVTKPTATRSSGKALTSKSAAKTPAKSAAKSTKKSTTAKSSAKGSTKKTTAKGTTKSTTKSAGKPAKPPAKKKQ
;
A
#
# COMPACT_ATOMS: atom_id res chain seq x y z
N MET A 1 -6.12 -12.16 -68.63
CA MET A 1 -7.25 -11.32 -69.10
C MET A 1 -7.25 -10.03 -68.29
N ARG A 2 -7.64 -8.91 -68.92
CA ARG A 2 -7.63 -7.54 -68.37
C ARG A 2 -9.05 -6.99 -68.58
N TRP A 3 -9.41 -5.86 -67.94
CA TRP A 3 -10.74 -5.18 -67.95
C TRP A 3 -11.61 -5.56 -66.73
N TYR A 4 -12.41 -4.68 -66.12
CA TYR A 4 -12.66 -3.24 -66.37
C TYR A 4 -12.89 -2.50 -65.03
N ARG A 5 -12.67 -1.17 -64.98
CA ARG A 5 -13.03 -0.29 -63.84
C ARG A 5 -14.29 0.51 -64.24
N ILE A 6 -15.24 0.68 -63.33
CA ILE A 6 -16.40 1.57 -63.54
C ILE A 6 -16.46 2.57 -62.38
N PRO A 7 -16.27 3.88 -62.65
CA PRO A 7 -16.55 4.96 -61.70
C PRO A 7 -17.69 5.89 -62.16
N ALA A 8 -18.25 6.65 -61.22
CA ALA A 8 -19.11 7.83 -61.41
C ALA A 8 -20.49 7.62 -62.09
N ALA A 9 -21.48 8.50 -61.93
CA ALA A 9 -21.87 9.41 -60.83
C ALA A 9 -23.28 9.97 -61.13
N LEU A 10 -23.89 10.64 -60.15
CA LEU A 10 -24.96 11.66 -60.30
C LEU A 10 -26.28 11.27 -61.00
N LEU A 11 -27.38 11.34 -60.24
CA LEU A 11 -28.57 12.10 -60.66
C LEU A 11 -29.14 12.89 -59.49
N PHE A 12 -29.40 14.18 -59.71
CA PHE A 12 -30.14 15.07 -58.83
C PHE A 12 -31.66 14.81 -58.98
N SER A 13 -32.43 15.02 -57.91
CA SER A 13 -33.79 15.57 -58.03
C SER A 13 -34.20 16.31 -56.76
N VAL A 14 -34.92 17.42 -56.93
CA VAL A 14 -35.35 18.36 -55.89
C VAL A 14 -36.85 18.56 -56.03
N CYS A 15 -37.60 18.49 -54.90
CA CYS A 15 -38.94 19.06 -54.64
C CYS A 15 -39.56 18.37 -53.41
N LEU A 16 -40.47 18.96 -52.62
CA LEU A 16 -40.84 20.36 -52.40
C LEU A 16 -41.56 20.44 -51.02
N SER A 17 -41.61 21.63 -50.42
CA SER A 17 -42.13 21.90 -49.07
C SER A 17 -43.61 21.55 -48.84
N THR A 18 -43.93 21.12 -47.61
CA THR A 18 -45.21 21.43 -46.93
C THR A 18 -44.92 21.84 -45.47
N ALA A 19 -45.80 22.67 -44.89
CA ALA A 19 -45.53 23.41 -43.66
C ALA A 19 -46.26 22.87 -42.41
N LEU A 20 -45.64 23.11 -41.24
CA LEU A 20 -46.16 23.34 -39.88
C LEU A 20 -47.62 22.96 -39.55
N PRO A 21 -47.83 22.43 -38.34
CA PRO A 21 -48.36 23.33 -37.30
C PRO A 21 -47.61 23.30 -35.95
N LEU A 22 -47.95 24.28 -35.11
CA LEU A 22 -47.44 24.49 -33.75
C LEU A 22 -47.65 23.29 -32.84
N ALA A 23 -46.62 22.99 -32.04
CA ALA A 23 -46.79 22.50 -30.67
C ALA A 23 -45.76 23.20 -29.78
N HIS A 24 -46.23 24.08 -28.89
CA HIS A 24 -45.40 24.54 -27.78
C HIS A 24 -45.30 23.39 -26.77
N ALA A 25 -44.10 22.85 -26.59
CA ALA A 25 -43.75 22.05 -25.44
C ALA A 25 -42.72 22.87 -24.64
N ASP A 26 -43.02 23.14 -23.38
CA ASP A 26 -42.07 23.76 -22.46
C ASP A 26 -40.81 22.89 -22.36
N GLU A 27 -39.69 23.35 -22.93
CA GLU A 27 -38.40 22.81 -22.54
C GLU A 27 -38.16 23.21 -21.07
N PRO A 28 -37.92 22.26 -20.15
CA PRO A 28 -37.45 22.63 -18.83
C PRO A 28 -36.13 23.40 -19.00
N PRO A 29 -35.95 24.56 -18.35
CA PRO A 29 -34.77 25.37 -18.54
C PRO A 29 -33.54 24.51 -18.26
N ALA A 30 -32.64 24.43 -19.23
CA ALA A 30 -31.41 23.67 -19.10
C ALA A 30 -30.72 24.09 -17.80
N ASP A 31 -30.64 23.16 -16.85
CA ASP A 31 -29.86 23.32 -15.64
C ASP A 31 -28.40 23.47 -16.06
N THR A 32 -28.00 24.72 -16.24
CA THR A 32 -26.60 25.14 -16.33
C THR A 32 -25.99 25.13 -14.92
N GLY A 33 -26.24 24.00 -14.24
CA GLY A 33 -25.75 23.59 -12.94
C GLY A 33 -24.26 23.36 -13.03
N ASN A 34 -23.55 24.47 -13.14
CA ASN A 34 -22.17 24.71 -12.78
C ASN A 34 -21.36 23.43 -12.49
N TRP A 35 -20.96 22.71 -13.54
CA TRP A 35 -19.93 21.66 -13.49
C TRP A 35 -18.54 22.32 -13.30
N SER A 36 -18.41 23.11 -12.23
CA SER A 36 -17.16 23.71 -11.83
C SER A 36 -16.30 22.67 -11.12
N LYS A 37 -15.31 22.16 -11.86
CA LYS A 37 -14.02 21.69 -11.35
C LYS A 37 -14.08 20.64 -10.22
N THR A 38 -14.20 19.36 -10.57
CA THR A 38 -13.90 18.26 -9.63
C THR A 38 -12.91 17.21 -10.14
N SER A 39 -12.35 17.36 -11.35
CA SER A 39 -11.51 16.30 -11.98
C SER A 39 -10.06 16.71 -12.32
N ASN A 40 -9.62 17.91 -11.91
CA ASN A 40 -8.24 18.39 -12.14
C ASN A 40 -7.35 18.35 -10.88
N ASN A 41 -7.91 18.03 -9.71
CA ASN A 41 -7.17 18.02 -8.44
C ASN A 41 -6.62 16.63 -8.10
N ASP A 42 -7.35 15.55 -8.42
CA ASP A 42 -6.92 14.17 -8.12
C ASP A 42 -5.50 13.87 -8.61
N GLY A 43 -5.11 14.40 -9.78
CA GLY A 43 -3.73 14.31 -10.27
C GLY A 43 -2.75 14.97 -9.30
N ALA A 44 -2.93 16.26 -9.02
CA ALA A 44 -2.11 17.06 -8.11
C ALA A 44 -2.00 16.46 -6.71
N ASP A 45 -3.11 15.96 -6.17
CA ASP A 45 -3.19 15.36 -4.84
C ASP A 45 -2.42 14.03 -4.79
N ASN A 46 -2.54 13.18 -5.82
CA ASN A 46 -1.74 11.96 -5.95
C ASN A 46 -0.23 12.26 -6.14
N HIS A 47 0.13 13.36 -6.82
CA HIS A 47 1.52 13.80 -6.91
C HIS A 47 2.06 14.21 -5.53
N ALA A 48 1.32 15.02 -4.77
CA ALA A 48 1.72 15.47 -3.43
C ALA A 48 1.82 14.30 -2.43
N ALA A 49 0.87 13.36 -2.48
CA ALA A 49 0.87 12.17 -1.64
C ALA A 49 2.08 11.25 -1.91
N ALA A 50 2.34 10.93 -3.18
CA ALA A 50 3.54 10.17 -3.54
C ALA A 50 4.83 10.94 -3.23
N GLN A 51 4.83 12.28 -3.32
CA GLN A 51 5.96 13.10 -2.91
C GLN A 51 6.29 12.94 -1.41
N GLU A 52 5.29 13.07 -0.53
CA GLU A 52 5.47 12.92 0.92
C GLU A 52 5.90 11.50 1.31
N LEU A 53 5.30 10.48 0.67
CA LEU A 53 5.69 9.08 0.80
C LEU A 53 7.18 8.87 0.50
N LEU A 54 7.70 9.46 -0.58
CA LEU A 54 9.09 9.31 -0.98
C LEU A 54 10.05 10.08 -0.06
N LEU A 55 9.67 11.27 0.41
CA LEU A 55 10.45 12.01 1.41
C LEU A 55 10.57 11.24 2.73
N GLN A 56 9.46 10.67 3.21
CA GLN A 56 9.43 9.84 4.42
C GLN A 56 10.17 8.51 4.24
N ALA A 57 10.24 7.97 3.02
CA ALA A 57 11.08 6.82 2.72
C ALA A 57 12.57 7.19 2.79
N MET A 58 12.96 8.32 2.18
CA MET A 58 14.36 8.77 2.11
C MET A 58 14.92 9.22 3.46
N SER A 59 14.10 9.78 4.35
CA SER A 59 14.53 10.18 5.71
C SER A 59 14.96 9.00 6.60
N LEU A 60 14.62 7.77 6.20
CA LEU A 60 14.94 6.53 6.91
C LEU A 60 16.18 5.81 6.36
N ILE A 61 16.84 6.35 5.34
CA ILE A 61 18.11 5.79 4.82
C ILE A 61 19.13 5.71 5.97
N GLY A 62 19.79 4.55 6.11
CA GLY A 62 20.71 4.29 7.21
C GLY A 62 20.11 3.62 8.45
N VAL A 63 18.77 3.61 8.62
CA VAL A 63 18.11 2.82 9.67
C VAL A 63 18.44 1.34 9.50
N ARG A 64 18.89 0.68 10.59
CA ARG A 64 19.34 -0.71 10.56
C ARG A 64 18.20 -1.68 10.23
N TYR A 65 18.51 -2.76 9.51
CA TYR A 65 17.59 -3.87 9.35
C TYR A 65 17.42 -4.63 10.68
N GLN A 66 16.16 -4.86 11.07
CA GLN A 66 15.81 -5.73 12.19
C GLN A 66 14.66 -6.64 11.77
N TRP A 67 14.85 -7.96 11.82
CA TRP A 67 13.78 -8.92 11.46
C TRP A 67 12.59 -8.75 12.41
N GLY A 68 11.38 -8.61 11.86
CA GLY A 68 10.17 -8.33 12.64
C GLY A 68 10.02 -6.87 13.09
N GLY A 69 11.05 -6.03 12.93
CA GLY A 69 11.07 -4.64 13.38
C GLY A 69 10.11 -3.73 12.62
N ASN A 70 9.52 -2.76 13.33
CA ASN A 70 8.45 -1.88 12.85
C ASN A 70 8.69 -0.38 13.12
N THR A 71 9.77 -0.03 13.81
CA THR A 71 10.09 1.34 14.23
C THR A 71 11.55 1.67 13.88
N PRO A 72 11.90 2.94 13.58
CA PRO A 72 13.27 3.32 13.25
C PRO A 72 14.28 3.03 14.36
N GLU A 73 13.85 3.12 15.63
CA GLU A 73 14.69 2.97 16.82
C GLU A 73 15.12 1.51 17.05
N GLU A 74 14.18 0.58 16.88
CA GLU A 74 14.44 -0.86 16.95
C GLU A 74 15.07 -1.41 15.65
N GLY A 75 14.87 -0.69 14.54
CA GLY A 75 15.19 -1.11 13.18
C GLY A 75 13.97 -1.68 12.45
N LEU A 76 14.08 -1.76 11.13
CA LEU A 76 12.96 -2.07 10.23
C LEU A 76 13.26 -3.30 9.37
N ASP A 77 12.34 -4.27 9.28
CA ASP A 77 12.41 -5.25 8.18
C ASP A 77 11.84 -4.66 6.87
N CYS A 78 11.95 -5.39 5.76
CA CYS A 78 11.51 -4.91 4.45
C CYS A 78 10.05 -4.46 4.46
N SER A 79 9.14 -5.24 5.05
CA SER A 79 7.71 -4.92 5.17
C SER A 79 7.37 -3.95 6.30
N GLY A 80 8.12 -3.99 7.41
CA GLY A 80 8.01 -3.02 8.50
C GLY A 80 8.34 -1.60 8.02
N PHE A 81 9.39 -1.46 7.21
CA PHE A 81 9.75 -0.21 6.53
C PHE A 81 8.61 0.34 5.66
N ILE A 82 8.05 -0.45 4.73
CA ILE A 82 6.93 0.01 3.90
C ILE A 82 5.75 0.45 4.76
N ARG A 83 5.36 -0.38 5.74
CA ARG A 83 4.21 -0.11 6.60
C ARG A 83 4.41 1.15 7.44
N TYR A 84 5.61 1.39 7.96
CA TYR A 84 5.95 2.63 8.67
C TYR A 84 5.85 3.85 7.75
N VAL A 85 6.47 3.79 6.56
CA VAL A 85 6.43 4.90 5.60
C VAL A 85 4.98 5.25 5.23
N PHE A 86 4.17 4.28 4.79
CA PHE A 86 2.78 4.49 4.39
C PHE A 86 1.88 4.99 5.55
N GLN A 87 2.10 4.49 6.76
CA GLN A 87 1.35 4.94 7.94
C GLN A 87 1.68 6.39 8.30
N ASN A 88 2.96 6.78 8.24
CA ASN A 88 3.42 8.08 8.71
C ASN A 88 3.25 9.21 7.68
N SER A 89 3.26 8.91 6.37
CA SER A 89 3.05 9.93 5.33
C SER A 89 1.59 10.03 4.86
N LEU A 90 0.90 8.89 4.68
CA LEU A 90 -0.44 8.83 4.06
C LEU A 90 -1.54 8.33 5.01
N ASN A 91 -1.20 7.98 6.24
CA ASN A 91 -2.11 7.33 7.20
C ASN A 91 -2.75 6.03 6.66
N ILE A 92 -2.06 5.32 5.75
CA ILE A 92 -2.52 4.07 5.15
C ILE A 92 -1.94 2.87 5.91
N THR A 93 -2.81 2.12 6.59
CA THR A 93 -2.42 0.89 7.30
C THR A 93 -2.27 -0.28 6.32
N LEU A 94 -1.05 -0.60 5.92
CA LEU A 94 -0.77 -1.79 5.11
C LEU A 94 -0.69 -3.09 5.94
N PRO A 95 -0.99 -4.27 5.36
CA PRO A 95 -0.77 -5.56 5.99
C PRO A 95 0.68 -5.79 6.42
N ARG A 96 0.92 -6.60 7.46
CA ARG A 96 2.27 -6.73 8.05
C ARG A 96 3.32 -7.43 7.17
N THR A 97 2.92 -8.30 6.24
CA THR A 97 3.86 -9.11 5.45
C THR A 97 3.90 -8.68 3.99
N ALA A 98 5.07 -8.80 3.36
CA ALA A 98 5.23 -8.52 1.92
C ALA A 98 4.27 -9.36 1.03
N ALA A 99 4.00 -10.61 1.40
CA ALA A 99 3.05 -11.47 0.70
C ALA A 99 1.60 -10.95 0.80
N SER A 100 1.17 -10.47 1.97
CA SER A 100 -0.14 -9.84 2.14
C SER A 100 -0.22 -8.46 1.45
N MET A 101 0.87 -7.68 1.45
CA MET A 101 0.95 -6.43 0.68
C MET A 101 0.84 -6.70 -0.84
N SER A 102 1.35 -7.83 -1.34
CA SER A 102 1.21 -8.20 -2.76
C SER A 102 -0.21 -8.62 -3.17
N GLN A 103 -1.14 -8.71 -2.22
CA GLN A 103 -2.58 -8.88 -2.45
C GLN A 103 -3.34 -7.53 -2.31
N SER A 104 -2.65 -6.45 -1.95
CA SER A 104 -3.22 -5.11 -1.78
C SER A 104 -2.98 -4.23 -3.01
N GLY A 105 -3.99 -3.45 -3.40
CA GLY A 105 -3.87 -2.52 -4.53
C GLY A 105 -3.91 -3.18 -5.91
N GLN A 106 -3.68 -2.37 -6.95
CA GLN A 106 -3.77 -2.80 -8.35
C GLN A 106 -2.45 -3.43 -8.83
N ASN A 107 -2.51 -4.46 -9.68
CA ASN A 107 -1.34 -5.02 -10.35
C ASN A 107 -0.75 -4.02 -11.36
N VAL A 108 0.58 -3.81 -11.32
CA VAL A 108 1.29 -2.91 -12.23
C VAL A 108 2.33 -3.69 -13.02
N ASN A 109 2.40 -3.50 -14.34
CA ASN A 109 3.44 -4.10 -15.17
C ASN A 109 4.77 -3.36 -14.97
N LYS A 110 5.89 -4.03 -15.21
CA LYS A 110 7.24 -3.46 -15.00
C LYS A 110 7.51 -2.19 -15.85
N GLY A 111 6.82 -2.02 -16.98
CA GLY A 111 6.89 -0.81 -17.82
C GLY A 111 6.02 0.36 -17.32
N ASP A 112 5.00 0.09 -16.51
CA ASP A 112 3.99 1.07 -16.05
C ASP A 112 4.29 1.61 -14.63
N LEU A 113 5.50 1.34 -14.12
CA LEU A 113 5.94 1.69 -12.77
C LEU A 113 6.05 3.21 -12.58
N LYS A 114 5.48 3.69 -11.48
CA LYS A 114 5.46 5.10 -11.08
C LYS A 114 6.01 5.28 -9.66
N PRO A 115 6.68 6.40 -9.36
CA PRO A 115 7.20 6.64 -8.02
C PRO A 115 6.11 6.50 -6.95
N GLY A 116 6.39 5.73 -5.90
CA GLY A 116 5.44 5.32 -4.86
C GLY A 116 4.84 3.91 -5.03
N ASP A 117 4.95 3.29 -6.21
CA ASP A 117 4.53 1.89 -6.40
C ASP A 117 5.36 0.92 -5.54
N LEU A 118 4.73 -0.12 -5.02
CA LEU A 118 5.42 -1.22 -4.33
C LEU A 118 5.99 -2.21 -5.34
N VAL A 119 7.28 -2.53 -5.19
CA VAL A 119 7.99 -3.51 -6.03
C VAL A 119 8.38 -4.73 -5.21
N PHE A 120 8.19 -5.93 -5.77
CA PHE A 120 8.34 -7.19 -5.05
C PHE A 120 9.37 -8.13 -5.68
N PHE A 121 10.05 -8.87 -4.81
CA PHE A 121 11.12 -9.79 -5.20
C PHE A 121 11.07 -11.14 -4.46
N ASN A 122 11.73 -12.15 -5.03
CA ASN A 122 11.96 -13.47 -4.45
C ASN A 122 13.39 -13.56 -3.91
N THR A 123 13.62 -13.09 -2.67
CA THR A 123 14.94 -13.20 -2.02
C THR A 123 15.07 -14.43 -1.11
N LEU A 124 13.95 -15.01 -0.67
CA LEU A 124 13.89 -16.11 0.30
C LEU A 124 13.32 -17.43 -0.28
N GLY A 125 13.47 -17.65 -1.59
CA GLY A 125 13.01 -18.87 -2.26
C GLY A 125 11.48 -19.01 -2.42
N ARG A 126 10.71 -17.96 -2.13
CA ARG A 126 9.25 -17.91 -2.28
C ARG A 126 8.79 -16.57 -2.86
N ALA A 127 7.65 -16.59 -3.56
CA ALA A 127 7.03 -15.39 -4.13
C ALA A 127 6.79 -14.31 -3.05
N PHE A 128 6.91 -13.04 -3.44
CA PHE A 128 6.66 -11.86 -2.60
C PHE A 128 7.37 -11.90 -1.23
N SER A 129 8.59 -12.44 -1.17
CA SER A 129 9.39 -12.53 0.06
C SER A 129 10.13 -11.24 0.42
N HIS A 130 10.22 -10.29 -0.51
CA HIS A 130 10.80 -8.97 -0.30
C HIS A 130 9.98 -7.88 -0.98
N VAL A 131 10.02 -6.67 -0.45
CA VAL A 131 9.28 -5.50 -0.94
C VAL A 131 10.13 -4.23 -0.79
N GLY A 132 9.92 -3.27 -1.71
CA GLY A 132 10.50 -1.92 -1.69
C GLY A 132 9.54 -0.90 -2.30
N ILE A 133 9.85 0.40 -2.18
CA ILE A 133 9.09 1.50 -2.82
C ILE A 133 9.88 1.97 -4.05
N TYR A 134 9.22 2.05 -5.20
CA TYR A 134 9.81 2.54 -6.44
C TYR A 134 10.05 4.05 -6.40
N LEU A 135 11.22 4.49 -6.85
CA LEU A 135 11.62 5.91 -6.88
C LEU A 135 11.58 6.54 -8.28
N GLY A 136 11.41 5.73 -9.34
CA GLY A 136 11.73 6.13 -10.72
C GLY A 136 13.12 5.64 -11.16
N ASP A 137 13.43 5.76 -12.46
CA ASP A 137 14.74 5.42 -13.06
C ASP A 137 15.27 4.01 -12.72
N ASN A 138 14.38 3.02 -12.64
CA ASN A 138 14.69 1.67 -12.16
C ASN A 138 15.25 1.60 -10.72
N ARG A 139 15.17 2.67 -9.93
CA ARG A 139 15.62 2.71 -8.53
C ARG A 139 14.46 2.41 -7.58
N PHE A 140 14.77 1.78 -6.44
CA PHE A 140 13.83 1.51 -5.37
C PHE A 140 14.52 1.58 -4.01
N ILE A 141 13.78 1.99 -2.99
CA ILE A 141 14.25 2.03 -1.59
C ILE A 141 13.64 0.89 -0.79
N HIS A 142 14.45 0.26 0.07
CA HIS A 142 14.04 -0.90 0.84
C HIS A 142 14.94 -1.12 2.07
N SER A 143 14.46 -1.88 3.06
CA SER A 143 15.30 -2.46 4.11
C SER A 143 15.75 -3.87 3.69
N PRO A 144 17.03 -4.09 3.33
CA PRO A 144 17.48 -5.27 2.55
C PRO A 144 17.54 -6.59 3.34
N ARG A 145 18.36 -6.66 4.39
CA ARG A 145 18.64 -7.87 5.21
C ARG A 145 19.46 -7.51 6.45
N ALA A 146 19.57 -8.45 7.39
CA ALA A 146 20.45 -8.31 8.57
C ALA A 146 21.89 -7.96 8.17
N GLY A 147 22.55 -7.13 8.98
CA GLY A 147 23.90 -6.60 8.70
C GLY A 147 23.94 -5.46 7.65
N LYS A 148 22.77 -4.93 7.28
CA LYS A 148 22.60 -3.78 6.38
C LYS A 148 21.54 -2.82 6.93
N SER A 149 21.43 -1.66 6.29
CA SER A 149 20.46 -0.61 6.61
C SER A 149 19.56 -0.33 5.41
N VAL A 150 18.49 0.45 5.61
CA VAL A 150 17.67 1.00 4.52
C VAL A 150 18.56 1.68 3.49
N GLU A 151 18.49 1.20 2.26
CA GLU A 151 19.36 1.62 1.14
C GLU A 151 18.55 1.73 -0.17
N VAL A 152 19.12 2.43 -1.15
CA VAL A 152 18.55 2.54 -2.51
C VAL A 152 19.26 1.55 -3.43
N SER A 153 18.50 0.65 -4.03
CA SER A 153 18.96 -0.35 -5.00
C SER A 153 18.44 -0.06 -6.41
N ASN A 154 19.05 -0.67 -7.43
CA ASN A 154 18.59 -0.58 -8.81
C ASN A 154 18.07 -1.95 -9.29
N ILE A 155 16.83 -1.98 -9.79
CA ILE A 155 16.12 -3.16 -10.31
C ILE A 155 16.92 -3.83 -11.45
N GLN A 156 17.69 -3.07 -12.22
CA GLN A 156 18.53 -3.57 -13.33
C GLN A 156 19.81 -4.28 -12.87
N GLN A 157 20.16 -4.27 -11.57
CA GLN A 157 21.22 -5.14 -11.09
C GLN A 157 20.80 -6.61 -11.24
N ASN A 158 21.68 -7.46 -11.75
CA ASN A 158 21.37 -8.86 -12.06
C ASN A 158 20.72 -9.63 -10.89
N TYR A 159 21.14 -9.35 -9.65
CA TYR A 159 20.53 -9.93 -8.45
C TYR A 159 19.02 -9.64 -8.32
N TRP A 160 18.60 -8.39 -8.59
CA TRP A 160 17.21 -7.94 -8.51
C TRP A 160 16.41 -8.30 -9.75
N GLN A 161 17.01 -8.22 -10.94
CA GLN A 161 16.36 -8.66 -12.19
C GLN A 161 15.88 -10.11 -12.10
N GLN A 162 16.76 -11.03 -11.69
CA GLN A 162 16.46 -12.46 -11.55
C GLN A 162 15.41 -12.77 -10.48
N ARG A 163 15.14 -11.83 -9.57
CA ARG A 163 14.25 -12.01 -8.42
C ARG A 163 12.93 -11.27 -8.54
N TRP A 164 12.75 -10.41 -9.55
CA TRP A 164 11.53 -9.67 -9.79
C TRP A 164 10.31 -10.60 -9.86
N ASN A 165 9.26 -10.33 -9.08
CA ASN A 165 8.02 -11.11 -9.13
C ASN A 165 6.71 -10.30 -9.10
N GLY A 166 6.78 -8.97 -9.14
CA GLY A 166 5.61 -8.14 -9.43
C GLY A 166 5.68 -6.74 -8.85
N ALA A 167 4.62 -5.96 -9.09
CA ALA A 167 4.42 -4.65 -8.49
C ALA A 167 2.95 -4.39 -8.13
N ARG A 168 2.71 -3.49 -7.17
CA ARG A 168 1.38 -3.05 -6.74
C ARG A 168 1.31 -1.54 -6.60
N ARG A 169 0.23 -0.95 -7.11
CA ARG A 169 -0.14 0.45 -6.85
C ARG A 169 -1.19 0.50 -5.76
N ILE A 170 -0.86 1.17 -4.66
CA ILE A 170 -1.82 1.49 -3.61
C ILE A 170 -2.53 2.79 -4.01
N ALA A 171 -3.85 2.85 -3.86
CA ALA A 171 -4.64 4.03 -4.16
C ALA A 171 -4.20 5.21 -3.28
N GLY A 172 -4.10 6.42 -3.85
CA GLY A 172 -3.64 7.61 -3.14
C GLY A 172 -2.13 7.70 -2.89
N ALA A 173 -1.31 6.78 -3.41
CA ALA A 173 0.12 6.71 -3.07
C ALA A 173 1.09 6.81 -4.26
N SER A 174 0.60 7.04 -5.48
CA SER A 174 1.41 7.00 -6.72
C SER A 174 1.10 8.19 -7.63
N GLY A 175 2.11 9.02 -7.88
CA GLY A 175 2.02 10.18 -8.79
C GLY A 175 2.62 9.90 -10.17
N ASN A 176 2.06 10.50 -11.22
CA ASN A 176 2.75 10.60 -12.51
C ASN A 176 3.98 11.52 -12.38
N GLY A 177 4.93 11.53 -13.32
CA GLY A 177 5.85 12.67 -13.52
C GLY A 177 6.69 13.20 -12.34
N ILE A 178 6.79 12.51 -11.20
CA ILE A 178 7.59 12.97 -10.05
C ILE A 178 9.07 12.82 -10.41
N ASN A 179 9.72 13.94 -10.69
CA ASN A 179 11.16 13.97 -10.87
C ASN A 179 11.87 14.05 -9.51
N MET A 180 12.62 13.01 -9.17
CA MET A 180 13.36 12.94 -7.91
C MET A 180 14.36 14.09 -7.72
N THR A 181 14.98 14.63 -8.78
CA THR A 181 15.91 15.77 -8.62
C THR A 181 15.16 17.04 -8.22
N THR A 182 13.98 17.27 -8.81
CA THR A 182 13.07 18.35 -8.41
C THR A 182 12.56 18.17 -6.98
N LEU A 183 12.33 16.92 -6.55
CA LEU A 183 11.93 16.63 -5.16
C LEU A 183 13.04 16.94 -4.15
N LEU A 184 14.28 16.52 -4.41
CA LEU A 184 15.40 16.88 -3.52
C LEU A 184 15.59 18.41 -3.46
N ALA A 185 15.39 19.11 -4.58
CA ALA A 185 15.43 20.57 -4.62
C ALA A 185 14.25 21.24 -3.88
N SER A 186 13.04 20.68 -3.93
CA SER A 186 11.86 21.23 -3.26
C SER A 186 11.85 20.96 -1.75
N ALA A 187 12.41 19.84 -1.30
CA ALA A 187 12.54 19.47 0.12
C ALA A 187 13.33 20.50 0.94
N GLY A 188 14.31 21.18 0.32
CA GLY A 188 15.08 22.26 0.89
C GLY A 188 14.37 23.62 0.92
N ASN A 189 13.23 23.78 0.24
CA ASN A 189 12.52 25.06 0.13
C ASN A 189 11.31 25.12 1.10
N SER A 190 11.50 25.78 2.23
CA SER A 190 10.48 25.97 3.27
C SER A 190 9.23 26.72 2.79
N LYS A 191 9.27 27.42 1.65
CA LYS A 191 8.10 28.06 1.02
C LYS A 191 7.14 27.04 0.41
N ALA A 192 7.63 25.90 -0.09
CA ALA A 192 6.80 24.83 -0.65
C ALA A 192 6.00 24.07 0.44
N ARG A 193 6.59 23.91 1.64
CA ARG A 193 5.92 23.28 2.80
C ARG A 193 4.62 23.99 3.19
N LYS A 194 4.54 25.32 3.01
CA LYS A 194 3.34 26.12 3.29
C LYS A 194 2.31 26.11 2.14
N ALA A 195 2.66 25.61 0.95
CA ALA A 195 1.72 25.39 -0.15
C ALA A 195 1.11 23.99 -0.11
N ALA A 196 1.92 22.97 0.22
CA ALA A 196 1.45 21.60 0.44
C ALA A 196 0.51 21.47 1.66
N SER A 197 0.61 22.38 2.64
CA SER A 197 -0.25 22.41 3.83
C SER A 197 -1.59 23.15 3.66
N VAL A 198 -2.05 23.39 2.43
CA VAL A 198 -3.33 24.10 2.14
C VAL A 198 -4.35 23.20 1.42
N ALA A 199 -4.04 21.92 1.21
CA ALA A 199 -5.11 20.93 1.06
C ALA A 199 -5.97 20.95 2.33
N PRO A 200 -7.32 20.92 2.23
CA PRO A 200 -8.17 21.04 3.39
C PRO A 200 -8.02 19.80 4.28
N VAL A 201 -7.23 19.94 5.35
CA VAL A 201 -7.28 19.02 6.49
C VAL A 201 -8.71 19.01 7.01
N VAL A 202 -9.40 17.92 6.69
CA VAL A 202 -10.79 17.66 7.05
C VAL A 202 -11.03 17.96 8.53
N ALA A 203 -12.03 18.81 8.77
CA ALA A 203 -12.61 19.20 10.05
C ALA A 203 -11.79 18.78 11.30
N SER A 204 -11.01 19.72 11.83
CA SER A 204 -10.67 19.68 13.26
C SER A 204 -11.99 19.56 14.03
N ALA A 205 -12.10 18.57 14.93
CA ALA A 205 -13.33 18.32 15.68
C ALA A 205 -13.85 19.63 16.31
N ASP A 206 -15.01 20.09 15.84
CA ASP A 206 -15.61 21.37 16.20
C ASP A 206 -15.76 21.48 17.71
N ARG A 207 -14.86 22.25 18.33
CA ARG A 207 -15.01 22.70 19.70
C ARG A 207 -15.76 24.02 19.65
N GLN A 208 -17.05 24.01 19.97
CA GLN A 208 -17.78 25.24 20.24
C GLN A 208 -17.13 25.96 21.43
N CYS A 209 -16.29 26.94 21.11
CA CYS A 209 -15.71 27.85 22.06
C CYS A 209 -16.64 29.04 22.26
N ARG A 210 -16.99 29.37 23.50
CA ARG A 210 -17.70 30.62 23.84
C ARG A 210 -16.88 31.46 24.81
N LYS A 211 -16.95 32.78 24.64
CA LYS A 211 -16.34 33.76 25.54
C LYS A 211 -17.30 34.01 26.71
N VAL A 212 -16.85 33.74 27.92
CA VAL A 212 -17.58 34.05 29.16
C VAL A 212 -16.88 35.23 29.82
N THR A 213 -17.63 36.30 30.12
CA THR A 213 -17.10 37.47 30.82
C THR A 213 -17.69 37.54 32.22
N THR A 214 -16.82 37.52 33.23
CA THR A 214 -17.22 37.54 34.65
C THR A 214 -16.68 38.79 35.33
N GLY A 215 -17.46 39.38 36.24
CA GLY A 215 -17.13 40.61 36.98
C GLY A 215 -18.02 41.80 36.61
N LYS A 216 -17.99 42.85 37.45
CA LYS A 216 -18.78 44.09 37.30
C LYS A 216 -17.86 45.31 37.45
N GLY A 217 -18.19 46.42 36.79
CA GLY A 217 -17.33 47.62 36.76
C GLY A 217 -16.02 47.38 36.02
N ARG A 218 -14.92 47.98 36.52
CA ARG A 218 -13.57 47.94 35.90
C ARG A 218 -12.88 46.57 35.99
N ASN A 219 -13.38 45.66 36.82
CA ASN A 219 -12.76 44.35 37.08
C ASN A 219 -13.42 43.21 36.29
N LYS A 220 -13.74 43.43 35.01
CA LYS A 220 -14.24 42.38 34.11
C LYS A 220 -13.09 41.57 33.53
N LYS A 221 -13.18 40.24 33.59
CA LYS A 221 -12.28 39.32 32.87
C LYS A 221 -13.07 38.45 31.91
N THR A 222 -12.62 38.38 30.66
CA THR A 222 -13.19 37.51 29.61
C THR A 222 -12.30 36.29 29.44
N THR A 223 -12.87 35.11 29.59
CA THR A 223 -12.19 33.82 29.41
C THR A 223 -12.89 33.03 28.32
N THR A 224 -12.13 32.48 27.38
CA THR A 224 -12.65 31.59 26.34
C THR A 224 -12.72 30.16 26.89
N VAL A 225 -13.90 29.57 26.92
CA VAL A 225 -14.11 28.18 27.33
C VAL A 225 -14.51 27.38 26.09
N CYS A 226 -13.82 26.26 25.84
CA CYS A 226 -14.02 25.39 24.69
C CYS A 226 -14.40 23.99 25.17
N GLU A 227 -15.65 23.59 24.92
CA GLU A 227 -16.12 22.23 25.22
C GLU A 227 -16.06 21.35 23.96
N ARG A 228 -15.97 20.04 24.16
CA ARG A 228 -15.94 19.04 23.08
C ARG A 228 -17.30 18.36 23.03
N THR A 229 -18.10 18.64 22.02
CA THR A 229 -19.45 18.07 21.83
C THR A 229 -19.36 16.59 21.49
N SER A 230 -19.57 15.73 22.48
CA SER A 230 -19.80 14.30 22.25
C SER A 230 -21.24 14.11 21.74
N VAL A 231 -21.41 13.80 20.45
CA VAL A 231 -22.72 13.51 19.87
C VAL A 231 -23.20 12.14 20.34
N THR A 232 -23.98 12.10 21.42
CA THR A 232 -24.74 10.92 21.83
C THR A 232 -26.00 10.79 20.96
N LYS A 233 -26.07 9.69 20.21
CA LYS A 233 -27.24 9.30 19.41
C LYS A 233 -28.45 9.11 20.34
N PRO A 234 -29.63 9.68 20.04
CA PRO A 234 -30.81 9.52 20.88
C PRO A 234 -31.37 8.08 20.77
N THR A 235 -31.44 7.38 21.89
CA THR A 235 -32.13 6.09 21.99
C THR A 235 -33.63 6.33 22.17
N ALA A 236 -34.45 5.76 21.29
CA ALA A 236 -35.90 5.88 21.38
C ALA A 236 -36.42 5.26 22.69
N THR A 237 -37.12 6.06 23.50
CA THR A 237 -37.77 5.60 24.73
C THR A 237 -39.22 5.23 24.41
N ARG A 238 -39.61 3.97 24.63
CA ARG A 238 -41.04 3.58 24.64
C ARG A 238 -41.39 3.01 26.01
N SER A 239 -42.10 3.82 26.79
CA SER A 239 -42.59 3.45 28.12
C SER A 239 -43.92 2.71 28.02
N SER A 240 -44.03 1.56 28.68
CA SER A 240 -45.29 0.94 29.09
C SER A 240 -44.95 -0.03 30.23
N GLY A 241 -45.10 0.42 31.48
CA GLY A 241 -44.59 -0.31 32.64
C GLY A 241 -45.60 -1.25 33.31
N LYS A 242 -45.12 -2.02 34.28
CA LYS A 242 -45.85 -2.31 35.52
C LYS A 242 -44.86 -2.65 36.64
N ALA A 243 -45.22 -2.30 37.87
CA ALA A 243 -44.40 -2.54 39.06
C ALA A 243 -44.40 -4.03 39.48
N LEU A 244 -43.37 -4.45 40.23
CA LEU A 244 -43.50 -5.15 41.52
C LEU A 244 -42.11 -5.53 42.13
N THR A 245 -41.78 -4.85 43.23
CA THR A 245 -41.10 -5.33 44.46
C THR A 245 -40.19 -6.58 44.47
N SER A 246 -38.90 -6.41 44.82
CA SER A 246 -38.15 -7.06 45.93
C SER A 246 -36.63 -6.81 45.74
N LYS A 247 -35.80 -6.35 46.69
CA LYS A 247 -35.41 -6.73 48.07
C LYS A 247 -34.42 -7.91 48.16
N SER A 248 -33.39 -7.71 48.98
CA SER A 248 -32.22 -8.57 49.30
C SER A 248 -31.18 -8.79 48.17
N ALA A 249 -29.86 -8.67 48.32
CA ALA A 249 -28.87 -8.60 49.41
C ALA A 249 -27.92 -9.82 49.45
N ALA A 250 -26.64 -9.52 49.14
CA ALA A 250 -25.40 -10.10 49.69
C ALA A 250 -25.01 -11.58 49.46
N LYS A 251 -23.67 -11.75 49.41
CA LYS A 251 -22.86 -12.81 50.08
C LYS A 251 -22.37 -14.03 49.27
N THR A 252 -21.12 -13.93 48.79
CA THR A 252 -20.09 -14.99 48.71
C THR A 252 -19.89 -15.66 50.10
N PRO A 253 -19.32 -16.90 50.29
CA PRO A 253 -18.39 -17.63 49.39
C PRO A 253 -18.38 -19.20 49.43
N ALA A 254 -17.39 -19.79 48.73
CA ALA A 254 -16.52 -20.92 49.14
C ALA A 254 -16.83 -22.42 48.87
N LYS A 255 -15.80 -23.08 48.30
CA LYS A 255 -15.21 -24.44 48.57
C LYS A 255 -16.02 -25.75 48.40
N SER A 256 -15.50 -26.62 47.51
CA SER A 256 -15.09 -28.04 47.74
C SER A 256 -14.33 -28.50 46.46
N ALA A 257 -13.16 -29.16 46.41
CA ALA A 257 -12.72 -30.46 46.99
C ALA A 257 -13.64 -31.64 46.57
N ALA A 258 -13.19 -32.83 46.14
CA ALA A 258 -11.85 -33.45 46.07
C ALA A 258 -11.86 -34.57 44.97
N LYS A 259 -10.76 -34.88 44.26
CA LYS A 259 -9.78 -35.97 44.53
C LYS A 259 -9.97 -37.30 43.76
N SER A 260 -8.99 -37.59 42.88
CA SER A 260 -8.40 -38.94 42.64
C SER A 260 -9.20 -39.93 41.74
N THR A 261 -8.63 -40.92 41.03
CA THR A 261 -7.43 -41.74 41.33
C THR A 261 -6.88 -42.53 40.12
N LYS A 262 -5.53 -42.58 39.94
CA LYS A 262 -4.69 -43.72 39.41
C LYS A 262 -4.96 -44.32 38.00
N LYS A 263 -4.01 -45.00 37.31
CA LYS A 263 -2.52 -45.07 37.41
C LYS A 263 -1.92 -45.71 36.13
N SER A 264 -0.67 -45.35 35.84
CA SER A 264 0.29 -45.85 34.83
C SER A 264 0.55 -47.37 34.74
N THR A 265 1.02 -47.85 33.57
CA THR A 265 2.28 -48.64 33.35
C THR A 265 2.62 -48.72 31.82
N THR A 266 3.69 -49.35 31.31
CA THR A 266 5.17 -49.11 31.41
C THR A 266 5.90 -49.86 30.24
N ALA A 267 7.12 -49.42 29.85
CA ALA A 267 8.11 -50.08 28.94
C ALA A 267 7.83 -50.02 27.42
N LYS A 268 8.78 -49.83 26.47
CA LYS A 268 10.28 -49.84 26.34
C LYS A 268 10.91 -51.16 25.83
N SER A 269 11.88 -51.02 24.91
CA SER A 269 12.76 -52.06 24.27
C SER A 269 12.21 -52.70 22.98
N SER A 270 12.94 -53.14 21.94
CA SER A 270 14.18 -52.76 21.23
C SER A 270 14.52 -53.85 20.18
N ALA A 271 15.06 -53.45 19.02
CA ALA A 271 16.04 -54.18 18.16
C ALA A 271 15.69 -55.39 17.24
N LYS A 272 16.23 -55.29 16.01
CA LYS A 272 16.95 -56.29 15.14
C LYS A 272 16.24 -57.35 14.26
N GLY A 273 16.53 -57.25 12.94
CA GLY A 273 16.84 -58.36 12.00
C GLY A 273 15.65 -59.02 11.24
N SER A 274 15.82 -59.72 10.09
CA SER A 274 16.94 -59.84 9.12
C SER A 274 16.53 -60.64 7.85
N THR A 275 17.23 -60.48 6.71
CA THR A 275 17.20 -61.33 5.47
C THR A 275 15.94 -61.25 4.57
N LYS A 276 15.91 -61.60 3.26
CA LYS A 276 16.85 -62.32 2.35
C LYS A 276 16.51 -62.14 0.83
N LYS A 277 17.52 -62.04 -0.07
CA LYS A 277 17.59 -62.45 -1.53
C LYS A 277 16.50 -61.96 -2.55
N THR A 278 16.68 -61.87 -3.89
CA THR A 278 17.63 -62.49 -4.87
C THR A 278 17.79 -61.72 -6.22
N THR A 279 19.02 -61.64 -6.75
CA THR A 279 19.49 -61.67 -8.18
C THR A 279 18.76 -61.01 -9.37
N ALA A 280 19.47 -60.12 -10.11
CA ALA A 280 19.94 -60.25 -11.54
C ALA A 280 20.40 -58.86 -12.08
N LYS A 281 21.69 -58.58 -12.36
CA LYS A 281 22.56 -58.94 -13.52
C LYS A 281 22.31 -58.08 -14.79
N GLY A 282 23.23 -57.15 -15.09
CA GLY A 282 23.22 -56.33 -16.32
C GLY A 282 24.46 -55.41 -16.44
N THR A 283 25.47 -55.85 -17.19
CA THR A 283 26.70 -55.10 -17.57
C THR A 283 26.35 -53.94 -18.54
N THR A 284 27.05 -52.80 -18.59
CA THR A 284 28.31 -52.61 -19.34
C THR A 284 29.13 -51.37 -18.90
N LYS A 285 30.45 -51.43 -19.17
CA LYS A 285 31.40 -50.29 -19.12
C LYS A 285 31.18 -49.31 -20.28
N SER A 286 31.45 -48.02 -20.05
CA SER A 286 32.32 -47.26 -20.96
C SER A 286 33.11 -46.18 -20.20
N THR A 287 34.28 -45.82 -20.72
CA THR A 287 35.29 -44.95 -20.07
C THR A 287 35.90 -43.98 -21.07
N THR A 288 35.91 -42.69 -20.75
CA THR A 288 36.81 -41.61 -21.24
C THR A 288 36.33 -40.33 -20.54
N LYS A 289 37.09 -39.51 -19.80
CA LYS A 289 38.49 -39.05 -19.83
C LYS A 289 38.83 -38.13 -21.01
N SER A 290 38.65 -36.82 -20.82
CA SER A 290 39.64 -35.81 -21.22
C SER A 290 39.40 -34.48 -20.47
N ALA A 291 40.47 -33.81 -20.04
CA ALA A 291 40.42 -32.50 -19.39
C ALA A 291 41.05 -31.45 -20.32
N GLY A 292 40.28 -30.41 -20.66
CA GLY A 292 40.72 -29.30 -21.52
C GLY A 292 41.18 -28.09 -20.71
N LYS A 293 42.41 -27.64 -20.95
CA LYS A 293 43.08 -26.51 -20.28
C LYS A 293 42.64 -25.17 -20.89
N PRO A 294 42.48 -24.07 -20.13
CA PRO A 294 42.01 -22.78 -20.67
C PRO A 294 43.07 -22.06 -21.52
N ALA A 295 42.60 -21.30 -22.52
CA ALA A 295 43.43 -20.57 -23.47
C ALA A 295 43.92 -19.20 -22.96
N LYS A 296 45.05 -18.76 -23.51
CA LYS A 296 45.76 -17.49 -23.19
C LYS A 296 45.32 -16.39 -24.16
N PRO A 297 45.13 -15.12 -23.72
CA PRO A 297 44.78 -14.02 -24.63
C PRO A 297 45.99 -13.55 -25.47
N PRO A 298 45.78 -12.99 -26.67
CA PRO A 298 46.85 -12.55 -27.57
C PRO A 298 47.45 -11.21 -27.16
N ALA A 299 48.77 -11.08 -27.35
CA ALA A 299 49.49 -9.82 -27.18
C ALA A 299 49.24 -8.87 -28.36
N LYS A 300 48.96 -7.60 -28.09
CA LYS A 300 49.04 -6.54 -29.11
C LYS A 300 50.48 -6.05 -29.23
N LYS A 301 50.94 -5.91 -30.49
CA LYS A 301 52.20 -5.31 -30.90
C LYS A 301 51.89 -4.02 -31.69
N LYS A 302 52.87 -3.12 -31.77
CA LYS A 302 52.83 -1.78 -32.41
C LYS A 302 52.06 -0.74 -31.57
N GLN A 303 52.53 0.50 -31.46
CA GLN A 303 53.71 1.14 -32.08
C GLN A 303 54.34 2.12 -31.09
#